data_AF-A0A6P4Z681-F1
#
_entry.id   AF-A0A6P4Z681-F1
#
_cell.length_a   1.000
_cell.length_b   1.000
_cell.length_c   1.000
_cell.angle_alpha   90.00
_cell.angle_beta   90.00
_cell.angle_gamma   90.00
#
_symmetry.space_group_name_H-M   'P 1'
#
loop_
_entity.id
_entity.type
_entity.pdbx_description
1 polymer ?
#
loop_
_entity_poly.entity_id
_entity_poly.type
_entity_poly.pdbx_seq_one_letter_code
_entity_poly.pdbx_strand_id
1 'polypeptide(L)'
;MFRDFTAFVCLDDKHSIKVGEPGYPLAAVDRGKSVLVAQDTVFVVADHDFAKVKLVPSVTLVCEVPESASESFYRGKVFVSLKDATFQPSSPIRHQTELFHILTQAGKLGLPILCQYSDGGPDHRLTYISTQVSLICMFIMADLDMLVCARTAPQKSFRNHVERVMSIINLSLQAIGVMREKMPPAVEKLAGLGTMKDVKAMADKHPELKQALVASTEKTRAMMNELFQRLSLKGEAVSTIEPATDQEVEEMWELILMVVQTLTKGDPTKVKVQNKKDLMAFMHHCCVSRHYSFSIKKCGDSACTICKKPKLPPEVFNQLKNFPDPVADGTGEHYRPFIEVYGTATSEGYRPSLKDSRAKDHGMPFSPCAENTRGVVACLDCGKPRTIHSQRALTAVQKKDLDSLKEDSMYTCGVCWVPENHPLREICYVSRALSCDRPVEQYYYSTRLKAPAALRAILPLVCWQCGAEETLPIPVEKMQQFQTVHPECQVGFKSLFTCADLSCTMSVKILLCVHTQPYKF
;
A
#
# COMPACT_ATOMS: atom_id res chain seq x y z
N MET A 1 5.75 -29.16 -11.08
CA MET A 1 6.51 -29.69 -9.91
C MET A 1 5.95 -29.19 -8.59
N PHE A 2 5.85 -27.88 -8.34
CA PHE A 2 5.39 -27.38 -7.03
C PHE A 2 3.86 -27.22 -6.92
N ARG A 3 3.11 -27.43 -8.01
CA ARG A 3 1.66 -27.16 -8.13
C ARG A 3 0.85 -27.73 -6.96
N ASP A 4 1.06 -28.99 -6.64
CA ASP A 4 0.28 -29.71 -5.62
C ASP A 4 0.60 -29.28 -4.19
N PHE A 5 1.71 -28.57 -4.01
CA PHE A 5 2.17 -28.04 -2.73
C PHE A 5 1.89 -26.53 -2.58
N THR A 6 1.28 -25.90 -3.58
CA THR A 6 1.19 -24.44 -3.68
C THR A 6 -0.25 -23.94 -3.63
N ALA A 7 -0.50 -23.00 -2.73
CA ALA A 7 -1.62 -22.08 -2.84
C ALA A 7 -1.18 -20.83 -3.61
N PHE A 8 -1.82 -20.53 -4.74
CA PHE A 8 -1.61 -19.28 -5.46
C PHE A 8 -2.83 -18.38 -5.29
N VAL A 9 -2.62 -17.18 -4.75
CA VAL A 9 -3.69 -16.22 -4.47
C VAL A 9 -3.39 -14.88 -5.13
N CYS A 10 -4.40 -14.31 -5.78
CA CYS A 10 -4.37 -12.95 -6.30
C CYS A 10 -5.36 -12.11 -5.48
N LEU A 11 -4.92 -10.99 -4.93
CA LEU A 11 -5.68 -10.20 -3.98
C LEU A 11 -5.57 -8.71 -4.29
N ASP A 12 -6.68 -8.00 -4.09
CA ASP A 12 -6.79 -6.55 -4.31
C ASP A 12 -8.09 -6.01 -3.69
N ASP A 13 -8.13 -4.71 -3.42
CA ASP A 13 -9.32 -4.01 -2.92
C ASP A 13 -10.10 -3.39 -4.08
N LYS A 14 -11.41 -3.63 -4.10
CA LYS A 14 -12.30 -2.97 -5.04
C LYS A 14 -12.56 -1.53 -4.59
N HIS A 15 -12.87 -0.66 -5.55
CA HIS A 15 -13.32 0.70 -5.26
C HIS A 15 -14.44 0.74 -4.21
N SER A 16 -14.35 1.68 -3.28
CA SER A 16 -15.27 1.80 -2.16
C SER A 16 -16.71 2.07 -2.61
N ILE A 17 -17.67 1.44 -1.95
CA ILE A 17 -19.10 1.71 -2.09
C ILE A 17 -19.48 2.77 -1.07
N LYS A 18 -19.97 3.91 -1.54
CA LYS A 18 -20.53 4.97 -0.69
C LYS A 18 -21.92 4.54 -0.21
N VAL A 19 -22.16 4.59 1.09
CA VAL A 19 -23.46 4.26 1.68
C VAL A 19 -24.20 5.54 2.02
N GLY A 20 -25.42 5.67 1.51
CA GLY A 20 -26.28 6.83 1.73
C GLY A 20 -26.80 6.96 3.17
N GLU A 21 -27.17 8.18 3.56
CA GLU A 21 -27.82 8.45 4.85
C GLU A 21 -29.29 7.96 4.83
N PRO A 22 -29.93 7.76 5.99
CA PRO A 22 -31.29 7.26 6.07
C PRO A 22 -32.28 8.12 5.25
N GLY A 23 -32.97 7.48 4.30
CA GLY A 23 -33.91 8.14 3.38
C GLY A 23 -33.27 8.72 2.11
N TYR A 24 -31.95 8.59 1.95
CA TYR A 24 -31.18 9.12 0.82
C TYR A 24 -30.22 8.05 0.29
N PRO A 25 -30.71 7.02 -0.44
CA PRO A 25 -29.86 6.00 -1.03
C PRO A 25 -28.85 6.60 -2.02
N LEU A 26 -27.65 6.03 -2.05
CA LEU A 26 -26.59 6.37 -3.02
C LEU A 26 -26.34 5.19 -3.95
N ALA A 27 -26.03 5.48 -5.21
CA ALA A 27 -25.65 4.44 -6.15
C ALA A 27 -24.39 3.71 -5.65
N ALA A 28 -24.42 2.38 -5.65
CA ALA A 28 -23.30 1.57 -5.18
C ALA A 28 -22.05 1.69 -6.08
N VAL A 29 -22.21 2.17 -7.32
CA VAL A 29 -21.13 2.50 -8.26
C VAL A 29 -21.32 3.92 -8.78
N ASP A 30 -20.31 4.77 -8.61
CA ASP A 30 -20.28 6.19 -9.02
C ASP A 30 -20.54 6.42 -10.54
N ARG A 31 -20.51 5.37 -11.37
CA ARG A 31 -20.74 5.43 -12.83
C ARG A 31 -21.83 4.47 -13.33
N GLY A 32 -22.70 3.98 -12.44
CA GLY A 32 -23.82 3.14 -12.83
C GLY A 32 -24.85 3.91 -13.66
N LYS A 33 -25.20 3.43 -14.86
CA LYS A 33 -26.42 3.87 -15.55
C LYS A 33 -27.64 3.31 -14.80
N SER A 34 -28.70 4.10 -14.76
CA SER A 34 -30.10 3.76 -14.42
C SER A 34 -30.30 2.68 -13.35
N VAL A 35 -30.72 3.07 -12.15
CA VAL A 35 -30.99 2.13 -11.05
C VAL A 35 -32.41 1.57 -11.13
N LEU A 36 -32.57 0.28 -10.80
CA LEU A 36 -33.89 -0.35 -10.70
C LEU A 36 -34.54 0.04 -9.38
N VAL A 37 -35.80 0.45 -9.45
CA VAL A 37 -36.58 0.97 -8.33
C VAL A 37 -37.86 0.17 -8.25
N ALA A 38 -38.23 -0.28 -7.04
CA ALA A 38 -39.53 -0.91 -6.85
C ALA A 38 -40.65 0.08 -7.17
N GLN A 39 -41.73 -0.41 -7.78
CA GLN A 39 -42.78 0.39 -8.42
C GLN A 39 -43.44 1.43 -7.50
N ASP A 40 -43.45 1.16 -6.19
CA ASP A 40 -44.06 2.02 -5.16
C ASP A 40 -43.04 2.91 -4.42
N THR A 41 -41.81 3.01 -4.92
CA THR A 41 -40.72 3.74 -4.26
C THR A 41 -40.30 4.92 -5.13
N VAL A 42 -40.26 6.11 -4.54
CA VAL A 42 -39.64 7.27 -5.21
C VAL A 42 -38.13 7.15 -5.06
N PHE A 43 -37.42 6.99 -6.17
CA PHE A 43 -35.97 6.91 -6.17
C PHE A 43 -35.35 8.29 -6.17
N VAL A 44 -34.97 8.75 -4.98
CA VAL A 44 -34.16 9.95 -4.80
C VAL A 44 -32.73 9.48 -4.53
N VAL A 45 -31.88 9.50 -5.55
CA VAL A 45 -30.44 9.35 -5.33
C VAL A 45 -29.83 10.73 -5.19
N ALA A 46 -29.23 10.96 -4.03
CA ALA A 46 -28.44 12.16 -3.77
C ALA A 46 -27.08 12.07 -4.49
N ASP A 47 -26.49 13.22 -4.78
CA ASP A 47 -25.11 13.30 -5.27
C ASP A 47 -24.12 12.87 -4.15
N HIS A 48 -22.93 12.44 -4.55
CA HIS A 48 -21.99 11.65 -3.76
C HIS A 48 -21.29 12.41 -2.60
N ASP A 49 -21.53 13.71 -2.44
CA ASP A 49 -20.87 14.58 -1.45
C ASP A 49 -21.40 14.42 -0.01
N PHE A 50 -22.42 13.57 0.22
CA PHE A 50 -23.09 13.42 1.52
C PHE A 50 -22.87 12.06 2.22
N ALA A 51 -22.03 11.17 1.69
CA ALA A 51 -21.80 9.84 2.25
C ALA A 51 -20.79 9.86 3.41
N LYS A 52 -21.21 9.46 4.62
CA LYS A 52 -20.33 9.35 5.80
C LYS A 52 -19.67 7.98 5.94
N VAL A 53 -20.32 6.95 5.39
CA VAL A 53 -19.91 5.57 5.52
C VAL A 53 -19.50 5.02 4.16
N LYS A 54 -18.38 4.30 4.14
CA LYS A 54 -17.85 3.63 2.96
C LYS A 54 -17.63 2.16 3.28
N LEU A 55 -18.09 1.28 2.40
CA LEU A 55 -17.81 -0.14 2.44
C LEU A 55 -16.76 -0.48 1.38
N VAL A 56 -15.75 -1.27 1.72
CA VAL A 56 -14.65 -1.64 0.82
C VAL A 56 -14.66 -3.16 0.63
N PRO A 57 -14.99 -3.65 -0.57
CA PRO A 57 -14.87 -5.06 -0.89
C PRO A 57 -13.41 -5.42 -1.13
N SER A 58 -12.81 -6.25 -0.29
CA SER A 58 -11.56 -6.96 -0.60
C SER A 58 -11.88 -8.22 -1.39
N VAL A 59 -11.21 -8.40 -2.52
CA VAL A 59 -11.43 -9.54 -3.40
C VAL A 59 -10.19 -10.41 -3.42
N THR A 60 -10.35 -11.70 -3.16
CA THR A 60 -9.27 -12.70 -3.28
C THR A 60 -9.68 -13.79 -4.26
N LEU A 61 -8.88 -13.99 -5.28
CA LEU A 61 -8.95 -15.15 -6.16
C LEU A 61 -7.94 -16.20 -5.65
N VAL A 62 -8.44 -17.32 -5.13
CA VAL A 62 -7.63 -18.51 -4.87
C VAL A 62 -7.58 -19.31 -6.17
N CYS A 63 -6.48 -19.14 -6.90
CA CYS A 63 -6.31 -19.66 -8.24
C CYS A 63 -6.21 -21.19 -8.24
N GLU A 64 -6.91 -21.81 -9.18
CA GLU A 64 -6.58 -23.14 -9.65
C GLU A 64 -5.38 -23.03 -10.59
N VAL A 65 -4.18 -23.34 -10.08
CA VAL A 65 -2.95 -23.25 -10.88
C VAL A 65 -3.05 -24.26 -12.04
N PRO A 66 -2.94 -23.83 -13.31
CA PRO A 66 -2.98 -24.73 -14.45
C PRO A 66 -1.71 -25.58 -14.57
N GLU A 67 -1.73 -26.56 -15.48
CA GLU A 67 -0.55 -27.41 -15.75
C GLU A 67 0.55 -26.66 -16.51
N SER A 68 0.13 -25.72 -17.37
CA SER A 68 1.02 -24.89 -18.18
C SER A 68 0.84 -23.41 -17.90
N ALA A 69 1.94 -22.65 -17.95
CA ALA A 69 1.91 -21.19 -17.83
C ALA A 69 1.17 -20.50 -19.00
N SER A 70 0.92 -21.23 -20.09
CA SER A 70 0.16 -20.72 -21.26
C SER A 70 -1.36 -20.84 -21.10
N GLU A 71 -1.83 -21.56 -20.09
CA GLU A 71 -3.24 -21.78 -19.82
C GLU A 71 -3.84 -20.66 -18.93
N SER A 72 -5.14 -20.75 -18.66
CA SER A 72 -5.86 -19.72 -17.94
C SER A 72 -5.64 -19.79 -16.44
N PHE A 73 -5.17 -18.68 -15.86
CA PHE A 73 -5.11 -18.45 -14.41
C PHE A 73 -6.39 -17.80 -13.84
N TYR A 74 -7.48 -17.70 -14.64
CA TYR A 74 -8.75 -17.10 -14.22
C TYR A 74 -9.79 -18.16 -13.81
N ARG A 75 -9.31 -19.25 -13.19
CA ARG A 75 -10.11 -20.33 -12.61
C ARG A 75 -9.76 -20.47 -11.12
N GLY A 76 -10.69 -20.97 -10.33
CA GLY A 76 -10.55 -21.13 -8.89
C GLY A 76 -11.71 -20.49 -8.11
N LYS A 77 -11.51 -20.33 -6.81
CA LYS A 77 -12.54 -19.80 -5.90
C LYS A 77 -12.32 -18.32 -5.63
N VAL A 78 -13.40 -17.55 -5.68
CA VAL A 78 -13.38 -16.11 -5.40
C VAL A 78 -14.00 -15.87 -4.03
N PHE A 79 -13.32 -15.10 -3.21
CA PHE A 79 -13.77 -14.67 -1.90
C PHE A 79 -13.88 -13.15 -1.87
N VAL A 80 -14.95 -12.64 -1.25
CA VAL A 80 -15.17 -11.21 -1.03
C VAL A 80 -15.37 -10.95 0.46
N SER A 81 -14.57 -10.04 1.03
CA SER A 81 -14.76 -9.50 2.38
C SER A 81 -15.25 -8.06 2.27
N LEU A 82 -16.40 -7.74 2.86
CA LEU A 82 -16.99 -6.39 2.78
C LEU A 82 -16.71 -5.61 4.07
N LYS A 83 -15.69 -4.77 4.05
CA LYS A 83 -15.18 -4.06 5.23
C LYS A 83 -15.82 -2.69 5.41
N ASP A 84 -16.04 -2.27 6.65
CA ASP A 84 -16.30 -0.87 6.99
C ASP A 84 -14.98 -0.07 6.97
N ALA A 85 -14.85 0.90 6.06
CA ALA A 85 -13.62 1.70 5.93
C ALA A 85 -13.29 2.53 7.19
N THR A 86 -14.31 2.86 7.97
CA THR A 86 -14.15 3.56 9.25
C THR A 86 -13.65 2.56 10.28
N PHE A 87 -14.45 1.58 10.69
CA PHE A 87 -14.12 0.79 11.87
C PHE A 87 -13.29 -0.47 11.62
N GLN A 88 -13.17 -0.90 10.36
CA GLN A 88 -12.37 -2.05 9.93
C GLN A 88 -11.38 -1.61 8.83
N PRO A 89 -10.48 -0.65 9.14
CA PRO A 89 -9.55 -0.13 8.15
C PRO A 89 -8.62 -1.24 7.64
N SER A 90 -8.34 -1.21 6.34
CA SER A 90 -7.30 -2.03 5.71
C SER A 90 -5.96 -1.81 6.41
N SER A 91 -5.22 -2.90 6.59
CA SER A 91 -3.84 -2.90 7.05
C SER A 91 -3.16 -4.18 6.59
N PRO A 92 -1.82 -4.22 6.47
CA PRO A 92 -1.14 -5.41 5.99
C PRO A 92 -1.46 -6.64 6.84
N ILE A 93 -1.49 -6.49 8.18
CA ILE A 93 -1.77 -7.60 9.09
C ILE A 93 -3.23 -8.09 8.96
N ARG A 94 -4.21 -7.19 8.85
CA ARG A 94 -5.62 -7.57 8.67
C ARG A 94 -5.83 -8.37 7.39
N HIS A 95 -5.21 -7.95 6.28
CA HIS A 95 -5.27 -8.70 5.03
C HIS A 95 -4.69 -10.11 5.17
N GLN A 96 -3.63 -10.30 5.95
CA GLN A 96 -3.08 -11.64 6.20
C GLN A 96 -4.01 -12.47 7.11
N THR A 97 -4.67 -11.85 8.09
CA THR A 97 -5.67 -12.53 8.95
C THR A 97 -6.84 -13.03 8.12
N GLU A 98 -7.39 -12.17 7.28
CA GLU A 98 -8.47 -12.53 6.34
C GLU A 98 -8.02 -13.61 5.35
N LEU A 99 -6.80 -13.50 4.81
CA LEU A 99 -6.25 -14.51 3.91
C LEU A 99 -6.09 -15.87 4.60
N PHE A 100 -5.73 -15.91 5.88
CA PHE A 100 -5.66 -17.16 6.64
C PHE A 100 -7.02 -17.86 6.70
N HIS A 101 -8.11 -17.11 6.96
CA HIS A 101 -9.47 -17.65 6.93
C HIS A 101 -9.87 -18.10 5.52
N ILE A 102 -9.54 -17.32 4.49
CA ILE A 102 -9.81 -17.67 3.09
C ILE A 102 -9.11 -18.98 2.70
N LEU A 103 -7.83 -19.14 3.05
CA LEU A 103 -7.09 -20.38 2.76
C LEU A 103 -7.68 -21.57 3.49
N THR A 104 -8.20 -21.38 4.70
CA THR A 104 -8.91 -22.41 5.46
C THR A 104 -10.17 -22.85 4.73
N GLN A 105 -11.04 -21.90 4.36
CA GLN A 105 -12.29 -22.19 3.65
C GLN A 105 -12.05 -22.74 2.23
N ALA A 106 -10.98 -22.33 1.57
CA ALA A 106 -10.60 -22.83 0.26
C ALA A 106 -9.99 -24.25 0.29
N GLY A 107 -9.74 -24.82 1.48
CA GLY A 107 -9.05 -26.10 1.62
C GLY A 107 -7.59 -26.05 1.16
N LYS A 108 -6.95 -24.87 1.29
CA LYS A 108 -5.56 -24.62 0.89
C LYS A 108 -4.64 -24.40 2.09
N LEU A 109 -5.19 -24.23 3.29
CA LEU A 109 -4.40 -24.22 4.52
C LEU A 109 -3.68 -25.56 4.69
N GLY A 110 -2.41 -25.52 5.11
CA GLY A 110 -1.56 -26.69 5.29
C GLY A 110 -0.63 -26.97 4.11
N LEU A 111 -0.92 -26.43 2.93
CA LEU A 111 0.02 -26.44 1.80
C LEU A 111 1.29 -25.67 2.17
N PRO A 112 2.49 -26.23 1.95
CA PRO A 112 3.72 -25.65 2.45
C PRO A 112 4.21 -24.44 1.62
N ILE A 113 3.64 -24.17 0.45
CA ILE A 113 4.01 -23.03 -0.39
C ILE A 113 2.81 -22.10 -0.57
N LEU A 114 2.99 -20.81 -0.27
CA LEU A 114 2.02 -19.77 -0.57
C LEU A 114 2.64 -18.75 -1.53
N CYS A 115 1.93 -18.46 -2.62
CA CYS A 115 2.26 -17.41 -3.56
C CYS A 115 1.15 -16.35 -3.53
N GLN A 116 1.49 -15.12 -3.13
CA GLN A 116 0.59 -13.97 -3.12
C GLN A 116 0.93 -13.02 -4.26
N TYR A 117 -0.08 -12.57 -5.01
CA TYR A 117 0.06 -11.57 -6.05
C TYR A 117 -0.92 -10.42 -5.84
N SER A 118 -0.43 -9.19 -5.87
CA SER A 118 -1.25 -7.99 -5.69
C SER A 118 -0.84 -6.86 -6.63
N ASP A 119 -1.59 -5.77 -6.64
CA ASP A 119 -1.25 -4.56 -7.39
C ASP A 119 -0.09 -3.76 -6.74
N GLY A 120 0.12 -3.97 -5.43
CA GLY A 120 1.13 -3.29 -4.63
C GLY A 120 0.67 -1.96 -4.05
N GLY A 121 -0.64 -1.82 -3.77
CA GLY A 121 -1.18 -0.76 -2.92
C GLY A 121 -0.45 -0.63 -1.56
N PRO A 122 -0.73 0.41 -0.76
CA PRO A 122 0.06 0.73 0.44
C PRO A 122 0.19 -0.44 1.42
N ASP A 123 -0.89 -1.21 1.61
CA ASP A 123 -0.92 -2.36 2.52
C ASP A 123 -0.24 -3.61 1.95
N HIS A 124 -0.03 -3.65 0.63
CA HIS A 124 0.66 -4.73 -0.09
C HIS A 124 2.04 -4.32 -0.59
N ARG A 125 2.54 -3.16 -0.15
CA ARG A 125 3.83 -2.63 -0.59
C ARG A 125 4.98 -3.37 0.07
N LEU A 126 5.61 -4.25 -0.70
CA LEU A 126 6.64 -5.17 -0.23
C LEU A 126 7.92 -4.50 0.29
N THR A 127 8.15 -3.21 0.01
CA THR A 127 9.27 -2.44 0.57
C THR A 127 8.99 -1.89 1.98
N TYR A 128 7.72 -1.90 2.42
CA TYR A 128 7.34 -1.44 3.74
C TYR A 128 7.58 -2.54 4.78
N ILE A 129 8.23 -2.15 5.87
CA ILE A 129 8.55 -3.09 6.96
C ILE A 129 7.28 -3.63 7.61
N SER A 130 6.24 -2.83 7.75
CA SER A 130 4.93 -3.29 8.25
C SER A 130 4.35 -4.43 7.39
N THR A 131 4.42 -4.30 6.07
CA THR A 131 4.00 -5.36 5.15
C THR A 131 4.90 -6.58 5.27
N GLN A 132 6.23 -6.43 5.27
CA GLN A 132 7.15 -7.56 5.44
C GLN A 132 6.92 -8.31 6.76
N VAL A 133 6.67 -7.58 7.84
CA VAL A 133 6.30 -8.11 9.16
C VAL A 133 5.01 -8.93 9.07
N SER A 134 3.96 -8.40 8.46
CA SER A 134 2.70 -9.15 8.30
C SER A 134 2.87 -10.45 7.51
N LEU A 135 3.74 -10.44 6.48
CA LEU A 135 4.05 -11.62 5.66
C LEU A 135 4.86 -12.65 6.45
N ILE A 136 5.76 -12.22 7.35
CA ILE A 136 6.44 -13.11 8.29
C ILE A 136 5.43 -13.75 9.25
N CYS A 137 4.47 -12.98 9.79
CA CYS A 137 3.40 -13.54 10.62
C CYS A 137 2.61 -14.61 9.85
N MET A 138 2.22 -14.33 8.59
CA MET A 138 1.53 -15.30 7.75
C MET A 138 2.35 -16.57 7.52
N PHE A 139 3.65 -16.43 7.23
CA PHE A 139 4.56 -17.56 7.03
C PHE A 139 4.66 -18.47 8.24
N ILE A 140 4.69 -17.89 9.43
CA ILE A 140 4.78 -18.63 10.69
C ILE A 140 3.43 -19.26 11.05
N MET A 141 2.35 -18.49 10.93
CA MET A 141 1.00 -18.93 11.26
C MET A 141 0.55 -20.11 10.40
N ALA A 142 0.83 -20.06 9.10
CA ALA A 142 0.50 -21.14 8.18
C ALA A 142 1.56 -22.26 8.13
N ASP A 143 2.64 -22.18 8.92
CA ASP A 143 3.80 -23.08 8.91
C ASP A 143 4.25 -23.43 7.49
N LEU A 144 4.59 -22.38 6.74
CA LEU A 144 5.01 -22.49 5.35
C LEU A 144 6.50 -22.86 5.27
N ASP A 145 6.87 -23.52 4.18
CA ASP A 145 8.27 -23.70 3.79
C ASP A 145 8.74 -22.60 2.85
N MET A 146 7.81 -22.03 2.09
CA MET A 146 8.07 -20.88 1.23
C MET A 146 6.85 -19.98 1.09
N LEU A 147 7.09 -18.68 1.25
CA LEU A 147 6.15 -17.62 0.90
C LEU A 147 6.78 -16.78 -0.21
N VAL A 148 6.06 -16.57 -1.31
CA VAL A 148 6.45 -15.63 -2.37
C VAL A 148 5.36 -14.59 -2.51
N CYS A 149 5.67 -13.34 -2.21
CA CYS A 149 4.78 -12.23 -2.47
C CYS A 149 5.35 -11.42 -3.61
N ALA A 150 4.56 -11.16 -4.64
CA ALA A 150 4.92 -10.32 -5.75
C ALA A 150 3.84 -9.27 -6.02
N ARG A 151 4.24 -8.12 -6.52
CA ARG A 151 3.32 -7.04 -6.89
C ARG A 151 3.44 -6.67 -8.36
N THR A 152 2.38 -6.09 -8.93
CA THR A 152 2.48 -5.48 -10.25
C THR A 152 3.43 -4.28 -10.24
N ALA A 153 4.02 -3.99 -11.40
CA ALA A 153 4.68 -2.71 -11.59
C ALA A 153 3.66 -1.57 -11.53
N PRO A 154 4.05 -0.34 -11.13
CA PRO A 154 3.16 0.81 -11.09
C PRO A 154 2.42 1.00 -12.41
N GLN A 155 1.14 1.38 -12.32
CA GLN A 155 0.23 1.56 -13.47
C GLN A 155 -0.02 0.29 -14.31
N LYS A 156 0.33 -0.89 -13.79
CA LYS A 156 0.06 -2.19 -14.43
C LYS A 156 -0.84 -3.08 -13.57
N SER A 157 -1.69 -2.50 -12.72
CA SER A 157 -2.64 -3.22 -11.87
C SER A 157 -3.55 -4.16 -12.67
N PHE A 158 -3.89 -3.81 -13.92
CA PHE A 158 -4.64 -4.69 -14.85
C PHE A 158 -3.98 -6.05 -15.14
N ARG A 159 -2.70 -6.23 -14.79
CA ARG A 159 -2.00 -7.53 -14.84
C ARG A 159 -2.30 -8.42 -13.64
N ASN A 160 -2.81 -7.87 -12.55
CA ASN A 160 -3.30 -8.65 -11.41
C ASN A 160 -4.54 -9.44 -11.84
N HIS A 161 -4.52 -10.76 -11.66
CA HIS A 161 -5.59 -11.62 -12.18
C HIS A 161 -6.94 -11.32 -11.54
N VAL A 162 -6.95 -10.91 -10.26
CA VAL A 162 -8.18 -10.58 -9.54
C VAL A 162 -8.85 -9.32 -10.10
N GLU A 163 -8.13 -8.40 -10.73
CA GLU A 163 -8.69 -7.19 -11.34
C GLU A 163 -9.72 -7.52 -12.42
N ARG A 164 -9.48 -8.59 -13.19
CA ARG A 164 -10.47 -9.08 -14.16
C ARG A 164 -11.69 -9.69 -13.47
N VAL A 165 -11.51 -10.36 -12.33
CA VAL A 165 -12.62 -10.90 -11.53
C VAL A 165 -13.47 -9.77 -10.94
N MET A 166 -12.86 -8.64 -10.57
CA MET A 166 -13.60 -7.47 -10.08
C MET A 166 -14.62 -6.91 -11.06
N SER A 167 -14.47 -7.17 -12.36
CA SER A 167 -15.49 -6.81 -13.36
C SER A 167 -16.79 -7.60 -13.19
N ILE A 168 -16.71 -8.86 -12.74
CA ILE A 168 -17.89 -9.68 -12.40
C ILE A 168 -18.56 -9.13 -11.15
N ILE A 169 -17.77 -8.72 -10.15
CA ILE A 169 -18.29 -8.07 -8.94
C ILE A 169 -19.06 -6.78 -9.26
N ASN A 170 -18.74 -6.06 -10.34
CA ASN A 170 -19.55 -4.89 -10.74
C ASN A 170 -21.01 -5.26 -11.07
N LEU A 171 -21.28 -6.49 -11.54
CA LEU A 171 -22.65 -6.91 -11.91
C LEU A 171 -23.59 -6.90 -10.70
N SER A 172 -23.09 -7.22 -9.51
CA SER A 172 -23.87 -7.16 -8.27
C SER A 172 -23.96 -5.76 -7.67
N LEU A 173 -23.25 -4.78 -8.22
CA LEU A 173 -23.24 -3.40 -7.73
C LEU A 173 -23.97 -2.44 -8.68
N GLN A 174 -24.17 -2.83 -9.94
CA GLN A 174 -24.87 -2.04 -10.92
C GLN A 174 -26.36 -1.95 -10.61
N ALA A 175 -26.93 -0.76 -10.84
CA ALA A 175 -28.35 -0.50 -10.67
C ALA A 175 -28.88 -0.80 -9.25
N ILE A 176 -28.08 -0.50 -8.21
CA ILE A 176 -28.47 -0.62 -6.80
C ILE A 176 -28.20 0.70 -6.07
N GLY A 177 -29.19 1.14 -5.28
CA GLY A 177 -29.06 2.22 -4.31
C GLY A 177 -28.92 1.66 -2.90
N VAL A 178 -27.89 2.07 -2.16
CA VAL A 178 -27.60 1.61 -0.80
C VAL A 178 -27.65 2.77 0.18
N MET A 179 -28.22 2.52 1.36
CA MET A 179 -28.22 3.43 2.51
C MET A 179 -28.10 2.65 3.81
N ARG A 180 -27.69 3.33 4.86
CA ARG A 180 -27.75 2.80 6.22
C ARG A 180 -29.14 3.01 6.82
N GLU A 181 -29.46 2.22 7.84
CA GLU A 181 -30.65 2.43 8.65
C GLU A 181 -30.44 3.57 9.65
N LYS A 182 -31.55 4.10 10.18
CA LYS A 182 -31.50 5.19 11.15
C LYS A 182 -31.05 4.66 12.51
N MET A 183 -30.05 5.29 13.09
CA MET A 183 -29.58 4.99 14.45
C MET A 183 -30.50 5.63 15.50
N PRO A 184 -30.38 5.25 16.78
CA PRO A 184 -31.09 5.93 17.86
C PRO A 184 -30.85 7.46 17.84
N PRO A 185 -31.87 8.29 18.09
CA PRO A 185 -31.77 9.75 17.93
C PRO A 185 -30.65 10.43 18.73
N ALA A 186 -30.28 9.87 19.89
CA ALA A 186 -29.17 10.37 20.70
C ALA A 186 -27.81 10.16 20.00
N VAL A 187 -27.64 9.02 19.32
CA VAL A 187 -26.40 8.64 18.63
C VAL A 187 -26.29 9.29 17.25
N GLU A 188 -27.41 9.50 16.55
CA GLU A 188 -27.41 10.21 15.25
C GLU A 188 -26.81 11.62 15.36
N LYS A 189 -27.04 12.31 16.48
CA LYS A 189 -26.44 13.64 16.72
C LYS A 189 -24.92 13.58 16.85
N LEU A 190 -24.36 12.46 17.32
CA LEU A 190 -22.92 12.24 17.45
C LEU A 190 -22.26 11.98 16.09
N ALA A 191 -23.03 11.43 15.12
CA ALA A 191 -22.58 11.14 13.76
C ALA A 191 -22.62 12.36 12.80
N GLY A 192 -22.79 13.58 13.32
CA GLY A 192 -22.83 14.82 12.54
C GLY A 192 -21.46 15.32 12.04
N LEU A 193 -20.39 14.52 12.17
CA LEU A 193 -19.02 14.92 11.89
C LEU A 193 -18.61 14.67 10.42
N GLY A 194 -17.74 15.53 9.88
CA GLY A 194 -17.46 15.64 8.45
C GLY A 194 -16.42 14.66 7.88
N THR A 195 -15.64 13.95 8.70
CA THR A 195 -14.62 13.00 8.22
C THR A 195 -14.62 11.66 8.98
N MET A 196 -14.15 10.58 8.35
CA MET A 196 -13.99 9.26 9.00
C MET A 196 -13.09 9.32 10.24
N LYS A 197 -12.08 10.20 10.26
CA LYS A 197 -11.18 10.38 11.40
C LYS A 197 -11.91 11.00 12.59
N ASP A 198 -12.79 11.95 12.35
CA ASP A 198 -13.59 12.58 13.40
C ASP A 198 -14.59 11.58 13.97
N VAL A 199 -15.22 10.76 13.12
CA VAL A 199 -16.12 9.68 13.55
C VAL A 199 -15.38 8.68 14.45
N LYS A 200 -14.16 8.27 14.09
CA LYS A 200 -13.31 7.41 14.94
C LYS A 200 -13.03 8.04 16.29
N ALA A 201 -12.52 9.27 16.30
CA ALA A 201 -12.19 9.99 17.53
C ALA A 201 -13.42 10.21 18.42
N MET A 202 -14.61 10.30 17.82
CA MET A 202 -15.86 10.39 18.57
C MET A 202 -16.29 9.04 19.13
N ALA A 203 -16.17 7.97 18.35
CA ALA A 203 -16.45 6.62 18.79
C ALA A 203 -15.52 6.16 19.94
N ASP A 204 -14.28 6.66 19.99
CA ASP A 204 -13.37 6.41 21.11
C ASP A 204 -13.90 7.00 22.43
N LYS A 205 -14.63 8.11 22.37
CA LYS A 205 -15.27 8.76 23.53
C LYS A 205 -16.67 8.21 23.82
N HIS A 206 -17.35 7.72 22.79
CA HIS A 206 -18.72 7.23 22.79
C HIS A 206 -18.78 5.86 22.10
N PRO A 207 -18.40 4.76 22.77
CA PRO A 207 -18.36 3.42 22.17
C PRO A 207 -19.68 2.97 21.53
N GLU A 208 -20.81 3.48 22.03
CA GLU A 208 -22.15 3.28 21.48
C GLU A 208 -22.27 3.74 20.02
N LEU A 209 -21.48 4.72 19.59
CA LEU A 209 -21.44 5.20 18.21
C LEU A 209 -20.89 4.14 17.24
N LYS A 210 -19.80 3.45 17.62
CA LYS A 210 -19.22 2.37 16.79
C LYS A 210 -20.26 1.27 16.59
N GLN A 211 -20.87 0.80 17.68
CA GLN A 211 -21.86 -0.28 17.64
C GLN A 211 -23.08 0.12 16.81
N ALA A 212 -23.65 1.31 17.05
CA ALA A 212 -24.83 1.77 16.32
C ALA A 212 -24.56 1.97 14.82
N LEU A 213 -23.39 2.54 14.46
CA LEU A 213 -23.07 2.80 13.05
C LEU A 213 -22.80 1.49 12.30
N VAL A 214 -22.06 0.55 12.89
CA VAL A 214 -21.86 -0.78 12.31
C VAL A 214 -23.19 -1.49 12.13
N ALA A 215 -24.04 -1.51 13.16
CA ALA A 215 -25.38 -2.11 13.10
C ALA A 215 -26.25 -1.45 12.02
N SER A 216 -26.17 -0.13 11.83
CA SER A 216 -26.94 0.60 10.82
C SER A 216 -26.64 0.17 9.39
N THR A 217 -25.48 -0.43 9.13
CA THR A 217 -25.07 -0.91 7.80
C THR A 217 -25.31 -2.40 7.61
N GLU A 218 -25.69 -3.14 8.65
CA GLU A 218 -25.78 -4.60 8.65
C GLU A 218 -26.68 -5.12 7.54
N LYS A 219 -27.88 -4.56 7.40
CA LYS A 219 -28.83 -4.93 6.34
C LYS A 219 -28.26 -4.71 4.94
N THR A 220 -27.52 -3.62 4.75
CA THR A 220 -26.87 -3.31 3.48
C THR A 220 -25.73 -4.29 3.22
N ARG A 221 -24.89 -4.58 4.22
CA ARG A 221 -23.82 -5.58 4.10
C ARG A 221 -24.37 -6.98 3.79
N ALA A 222 -25.42 -7.41 4.48
CA ALA A 222 -26.09 -8.69 4.24
C ALA A 222 -26.64 -8.79 2.81
N MET A 223 -27.38 -7.77 2.36
CA MET A 223 -27.90 -7.71 0.98
C MET A 223 -26.76 -7.80 -0.05
N MET A 224 -25.68 -7.05 0.16
CA MET A 224 -24.54 -7.06 -0.76
C MET A 224 -23.83 -8.42 -0.76
N ASN A 225 -23.68 -9.06 0.39
CA ASN A 225 -23.11 -10.41 0.50
C ASN A 225 -23.96 -11.43 -0.27
N GLU A 226 -25.29 -11.40 -0.14
CA GLU A 226 -26.18 -12.26 -0.92
C GLU A 226 -26.02 -12.01 -2.43
N LEU A 227 -25.90 -10.75 -2.85
CA LEU A 227 -25.72 -10.40 -4.25
C LEU A 227 -24.36 -10.87 -4.79
N PHE A 228 -23.29 -10.80 -3.99
CA PHE A 228 -22.00 -11.37 -4.36
C PHE A 228 -22.10 -12.89 -4.51
N GLN A 229 -22.77 -13.58 -3.59
CA GLN A 229 -22.94 -15.04 -3.64
C GLN A 229 -23.74 -15.56 -4.84
N ARG A 230 -24.56 -14.71 -5.48
CA ARG A 230 -25.25 -15.04 -6.73
C ARG A 230 -24.33 -15.03 -7.96
N LEU A 231 -23.14 -14.42 -7.84
CA LEU A 231 -22.16 -14.38 -8.92
C LEU A 231 -21.39 -15.69 -8.99
N SER A 232 -20.86 -15.98 -10.18
CA SER A 232 -19.93 -17.11 -10.36
C SER A 232 -18.78 -16.74 -11.29
N LEU A 233 -17.62 -17.33 -11.03
CA LEU A 233 -16.48 -17.32 -11.92
C LEU A 233 -16.38 -18.71 -12.57
N LYS A 234 -16.72 -18.81 -13.85
CA LYS A 234 -16.61 -20.06 -14.64
C LYS A 234 -17.35 -21.26 -14.01
N GLY A 235 -18.51 -21.01 -13.41
CA GLY A 235 -19.35 -22.02 -12.77
C GLY A 235 -19.12 -22.18 -11.26
N GLU A 236 -18.02 -21.67 -10.73
CA GLU A 236 -17.76 -21.65 -9.29
C GLU A 236 -18.39 -20.42 -8.65
N ALA A 237 -19.23 -20.61 -7.62
CA ALA A 237 -19.88 -19.51 -6.92
C ALA A 237 -18.88 -18.64 -6.16
N VAL A 238 -19.13 -17.33 -6.13
CA VAL A 238 -18.38 -16.40 -5.28
C VAL A 238 -18.78 -16.63 -3.82
N SER A 239 -17.79 -16.73 -2.94
CA SER A 239 -17.99 -16.86 -1.49
C SER A 239 -17.78 -15.51 -0.82
N THR A 240 -18.45 -15.29 0.31
CA THR A 240 -18.22 -14.11 1.15
C THR A 240 -17.61 -14.53 2.46
N ILE A 241 -16.72 -13.70 3.01
CA ILE A 241 -16.16 -13.91 4.34
C ILE A 241 -16.48 -12.70 5.22
N GLU A 242 -16.61 -12.94 6.50
CA GLU A 242 -16.64 -11.84 7.46
C GLU A 242 -15.25 -11.20 7.56
N PRO A 243 -15.17 -9.86 7.61
CA PRO A 243 -13.92 -9.17 7.90
C PRO A 243 -13.33 -9.64 9.22
N ALA A 244 -12.00 -9.73 9.29
CA ALA A 244 -11.34 -10.09 10.54
C ALA A 244 -11.70 -9.09 11.64
N THR A 245 -11.93 -9.57 12.85
CA THR A 245 -12.17 -8.75 14.04
C THR A 245 -10.87 -8.12 14.53
N ASP A 246 -10.98 -7.06 15.34
CA ASP A 246 -9.79 -6.42 15.95
C ASP A 246 -9.04 -7.41 16.88
N GLN A 247 -9.74 -8.38 17.45
CA GLN A 247 -9.16 -9.45 18.27
C GLN A 247 -8.36 -10.45 17.42
N GLU A 248 -8.92 -10.96 16.32
CA GLU A 248 -8.19 -11.90 15.45
C GLU A 248 -6.93 -11.27 14.84
N VAL A 249 -7.03 -9.98 14.48
CA VAL A 249 -5.87 -9.21 14.03
C VAL A 249 -4.82 -9.09 15.14
N GLU A 250 -5.26 -8.96 16.39
CA GLU A 250 -4.35 -8.93 17.53
C GLU A 250 -3.67 -10.26 17.79
N GLU A 251 -4.43 -11.35 17.79
CA GLU A 251 -3.91 -12.70 17.94
C GLU A 251 -2.89 -13.01 16.83
N MET A 252 -3.15 -12.59 15.59
CA MET A 252 -2.17 -12.73 14.50
C MET A 252 -0.93 -11.86 14.70
N TRP A 253 -1.07 -10.68 15.30
CA TRP A 253 0.07 -9.82 15.63
C TRP A 253 0.93 -10.44 16.73
N GLU A 254 0.34 -10.99 17.79
CA GLU A 254 1.06 -11.62 18.90
C GLU A 254 2.00 -12.76 18.45
N LEU A 255 1.71 -13.41 17.32
CA LEU A 255 2.60 -14.41 16.73
C LEU A 255 3.99 -13.85 16.38
N ILE A 256 4.13 -12.55 16.14
CA ILE A 256 5.46 -11.96 15.93
C ILE A 256 6.33 -12.01 17.17
N LEU A 257 5.73 -12.05 18.36
CA LEU A 257 6.46 -12.14 19.62
C LEU A 257 7.19 -13.48 19.75
N MET A 258 6.77 -14.51 19.00
CA MET A 258 7.51 -15.78 18.89
C MET A 258 8.86 -15.60 18.18
N VAL A 259 8.99 -14.62 17.28
CA VAL A 259 10.25 -14.31 16.57
C VAL A 259 11.00 -13.18 17.27
N VAL A 260 10.26 -12.20 17.81
CA VAL A 260 10.80 -10.93 18.32
C VAL A 260 10.01 -10.51 19.55
N GLN A 261 10.43 -10.98 20.73
CA GLN A 261 9.75 -10.69 22.00
C GLN A 261 9.67 -9.20 22.33
N THR A 262 10.46 -8.36 21.67
CA THR A 262 10.59 -6.92 21.97
C THR A 262 9.86 -6.00 20.98
N LEU A 263 9.17 -6.53 19.95
CA LEU A 263 8.49 -5.71 18.95
C LEU A 263 7.14 -5.21 19.49
N THR A 264 6.86 -3.90 19.33
CA THR A 264 5.56 -3.33 19.70
C THR A 264 4.80 -2.85 18.45
N LYS A 265 3.46 -2.78 18.53
CA LYS A 265 2.63 -2.22 17.44
C LYS A 265 3.01 -0.80 17.03
N GLY A 266 3.60 -0.04 17.97
CA GLY A 266 4.06 1.33 17.79
C GLY A 266 5.43 1.47 17.12
N ASP A 267 5.99 0.38 16.57
CA ASP A 267 7.24 0.36 15.82
C ASP A 267 7.01 0.35 14.28
N PRO A 268 6.31 1.34 13.66
CA PRO A 268 5.98 1.27 12.23
C PRO A 268 7.16 1.62 11.33
N THR A 269 8.26 2.14 11.88
CA THR A 269 9.36 2.67 11.09
C THR A 269 10.52 1.68 11.02
N LYS A 270 11.13 1.62 9.83
CA LYS A 270 12.34 0.82 9.58
C LYS A 270 13.43 1.04 10.62
N VAL A 271 13.57 2.28 11.12
CA VAL A 271 14.55 2.67 12.14
C VAL A 271 14.30 1.97 13.47
N LYS A 272 13.05 1.90 13.92
CA LYS A 272 12.69 1.23 15.19
C LYS A 272 12.88 -0.29 15.10
N VAL A 273 12.61 -0.87 13.93
CA VAL A 273 12.75 -2.31 13.65
C VAL A 273 14.22 -2.72 13.47
N GLN A 274 15.07 -1.88 12.89
CA GLN A 274 16.50 -2.18 12.67
C GLN A 274 17.27 -2.52 13.95
N ASN A 275 16.82 -1.99 15.09
CA ASN A 275 17.43 -2.26 16.39
C ASN A 275 16.99 -3.60 17.00
N LYS A 276 16.01 -4.29 16.39
CA LYS A 276 15.48 -5.58 16.85
C LYS A 276 16.29 -6.72 16.23
N LYS A 277 17.33 -7.16 16.95
CA LYS A 277 18.33 -8.12 16.45
C LYS A 277 17.70 -9.43 15.96
N ASP A 278 16.71 -9.97 16.67
CA ASP A 278 16.10 -11.27 16.32
C ASP A 278 15.30 -11.20 15.01
N LEU A 279 14.56 -10.10 14.80
CA LEU A 279 13.83 -9.87 13.56
C LEU A 279 14.79 -9.78 12.38
N MET A 280 15.83 -8.97 12.54
CA MET A 280 16.84 -8.78 11.52
C MET A 280 17.59 -10.10 11.25
N ALA A 281 17.89 -10.90 12.27
CA ALA A 281 18.49 -12.22 12.11
C ALA A 281 17.58 -13.15 11.29
N PHE A 282 16.28 -13.21 11.59
CA PHE A 282 15.32 -13.97 10.80
C PHE A 282 15.28 -13.47 9.35
N MET A 283 15.17 -12.16 9.14
CA MET A 283 15.11 -11.57 7.80
C MET A 283 16.39 -11.82 7.00
N HIS A 284 17.57 -11.74 7.62
CA HIS A 284 18.84 -12.05 6.96
C HIS A 284 19.00 -13.55 6.64
N HIS A 285 18.40 -14.42 7.46
CA HIS A 285 18.49 -15.87 7.30
C HIS A 285 17.51 -16.41 6.24
N CYS A 286 16.26 -15.95 6.25
CA CYS A 286 15.16 -16.56 5.48
C CYS A 286 14.59 -15.67 4.39
N CYS A 287 14.77 -14.35 4.46
CA CYS A 287 14.05 -13.43 3.60
C CYS A 287 14.94 -12.90 2.48
N VAL A 288 14.34 -12.79 1.30
CA VAL A 288 14.89 -12.06 0.16
C VAL A 288 13.93 -10.91 -0.12
N SER A 289 14.36 -9.70 0.24
CA SER A 289 13.62 -8.47 -0.06
C SER A 289 14.08 -7.91 -1.40
N ARG A 290 13.11 -7.61 -2.26
CA ARG A 290 13.27 -6.89 -3.53
C ARG A 290 12.19 -5.80 -3.61
N HIS A 291 12.22 -5.00 -4.66
CA HIS A 291 11.24 -3.93 -4.86
C HIS A 291 9.86 -4.44 -5.29
N TYR A 292 9.82 -5.45 -6.15
CA TYR A 292 8.57 -6.06 -6.66
C TYR A 292 8.25 -7.43 -6.07
N SER A 293 9.15 -7.99 -5.27
CA SER A 293 8.93 -9.26 -4.59
C SER A 293 9.51 -9.26 -3.18
N PHE A 294 8.91 -10.10 -2.34
CA PHE A 294 9.42 -10.45 -1.03
C PHE A 294 9.19 -11.93 -0.86
N SER A 295 10.26 -12.69 -0.67
CA SER A 295 10.16 -14.14 -0.48
C SER A 295 10.77 -14.56 0.85
N ILE A 296 10.10 -15.47 1.53
CA ILE A 296 10.60 -16.16 2.73
C ILE A 296 10.77 -17.61 2.36
N LYS A 297 11.91 -18.21 2.68
CA LYS A 297 12.16 -19.63 2.47
C LYS A 297 12.86 -20.22 3.70
N LYS A 298 12.43 -21.39 4.16
CA LYS A 298 13.20 -22.16 5.16
C LYS A 298 14.60 -22.49 4.60
N CYS A 299 15.59 -22.64 5.48
CA CYS A 299 16.96 -22.89 5.06
C CYS A 299 17.22 -24.36 4.69
N GLY A 300 16.39 -25.29 5.17
CA GLY A 300 16.53 -26.73 4.94
C GLY A 300 17.18 -27.50 6.09
N ASP A 301 17.82 -26.80 7.03
CA ASP A 301 18.42 -27.42 8.21
C ASP A 301 17.34 -27.79 9.24
N SER A 302 17.27 -29.08 9.58
CA SER A 302 16.33 -29.61 10.57
C SER A 302 16.60 -29.14 12.00
N ALA A 303 17.82 -28.72 12.31
CA ALA A 303 18.22 -28.19 13.61
C ALA A 303 18.12 -26.65 13.67
N CYS A 304 17.63 -26.01 12.60
CA CYS A 304 17.53 -24.56 12.56
C CYS A 304 16.53 -24.03 13.60
N THR A 305 17.03 -23.24 14.55
CA THR A 305 16.22 -22.59 15.58
C THR A 305 15.45 -21.37 15.05
N ILE A 306 15.81 -20.85 13.87
CA ILE A 306 15.21 -19.65 13.28
C ILE A 306 13.94 -20.00 12.48
N CYS A 307 14.02 -20.96 11.56
CA CYS A 307 12.92 -21.24 10.62
C CYS A 307 12.34 -22.65 10.72
N LYS A 308 12.84 -23.46 11.65
CA LYS A 308 12.41 -24.85 11.88
C LYS A 308 12.62 -25.74 10.64
N LYS A 309 12.31 -27.03 10.80
CA LYS A 309 12.40 -28.03 9.74
C LYS A 309 11.36 -27.78 8.62
N PRO A 310 11.71 -27.97 7.33
CA PRO A 310 10.75 -28.01 6.24
C PRO A 310 9.73 -29.16 6.33
N LYS A 311 8.52 -28.92 5.83
CA LYS A 311 7.43 -29.91 5.70
C LYS A 311 7.46 -30.65 4.36
N LEU A 312 7.94 -29.99 3.32
CA LEU A 312 8.09 -30.53 1.99
C LEU A 312 9.01 -31.75 2.02
N PRO A 313 8.73 -32.78 1.20
CA PRO A 313 9.64 -33.89 1.02
C PRO A 313 11.02 -33.38 0.59
N PRO A 314 12.13 -33.96 1.11
CA PRO A 314 13.48 -33.47 0.83
C PRO A 314 13.79 -33.32 -0.68
N GLU A 315 13.32 -34.25 -1.50
CA GLU A 315 13.48 -34.24 -2.95
C GLU A 315 12.77 -33.07 -3.64
N VAL A 316 11.64 -32.60 -3.09
CA VAL A 316 10.92 -31.42 -3.59
C VAL A 316 11.57 -30.15 -3.04
N PHE A 317 11.89 -30.12 -1.75
CA PHE A 317 12.48 -28.96 -1.10
C PHE A 317 13.87 -28.59 -1.67
N ASN A 318 14.69 -29.59 -1.99
CA ASN A 318 16.02 -29.38 -2.57
C ASN A 318 15.96 -28.67 -3.94
N GLN A 319 14.85 -28.85 -4.67
CA GLN A 319 14.59 -28.20 -5.95
C GLN A 319 14.00 -26.80 -5.80
N LEU A 320 13.44 -26.49 -4.62
CA LEU A 320 12.88 -25.18 -4.33
C LEU A 320 14.00 -24.14 -4.19
N LYS A 321 14.06 -23.17 -5.10
CA LYS A 321 15.02 -22.06 -5.10
C LYS A 321 14.32 -20.73 -4.82
N ASN A 322 15.08 -19.72 -4.43
CA ASN A 322 14.57 -18.36 -4.22
C ASN A 322 13.95 -17.81 -5.51
N PHE A 323 12.93 -16.95 -5.35
CA PHE A 323 12.27 -16.32 -6.48
C PHE A 323 13.25 -15.34 -7.17
N PRO A 324 13.56 -15.53 -8.47
CA PRO A 324 14.59 -14.74 -9.14
C PRO A 324 14.08 -13.35 -9.54
N ASP A 325 15.02 -12.42 -9.70
CA ASP A 325 14.80 -11.13 -10.33
C ASP A 325 14.80 -11.28 -11.87
N PRO A 326 14.13 -10.38 -12.62
CA PRO A 326 14.23 -10.36 -14.07
C PRO A 326 15.68 -10.13 -14.54
N VAL A 327 16.13 -10.91 -15.52
CA VAL A 327 17.47 -10.79 -16.13
C VAL A 327 17.29 -10.56 -17.62
N ALA A 328 17.96 -9.55 -18.18
CA ALA A 328 17.91 -9.32 -19.62
C ALA A 328 18.62 -10.44 -20.40
N ASP A 329 18.16 -10.72 -21.60
CA ASP A 329 18.86 -11.60 -22.54
C ASP A 329 20.11 -10.90 -23.12
N GLY A 330 20.83 -11.60 -24.00
CA GLY A 330 22.04 -11.06 -24.64
C GLY A 330 21.81 -9.82 -25.52
N THR A 331 20.55 -9.53 -25.90
CA THR A 331 20.19 -8.36 -26.71
C THR A 331 19.88 -7.13 -25.84
N GLY A 332 19.42 -7.35 -24.60
CA GLY A 332 18.97 -6.30 -23.71
C GLY A 332 17.52 -5.85 -23.94
N GLU A 333 16.85 -6.38 -24.98
CA GLU A 333 15.47 -6.02 -25.35
C GLU A 333 14.42 -6.85 -24.60
N HIS A 334 14.73 -8.13 -24.32
CA HIS A 334 13.83 -9.05 -23.63
C HIS A 334 14.41 -9.58 -22.33
N TYR A 335 13.53 -10.15 -21.49
CA TYR A 335 13.95 -10.90 -20.32
C TYR A 335 14.18 -12.36 -20.68
N ARG A 336 15.17 -12.99 -20.03
CA ARG A 336 15.43 -14.42 -20.15
C ARG A 336 14.23 -15.24 -19.63
N PRO A 337 13.95 -16.42 -20.20
CA PRO A 337 12.93 -17.33 -19.70
C PRO A 337 13.15 -17.70 -18.22
N PHE A 338 12.06 -17.79 -17.45
CA PHE A 338 12.12 -18.12 -16.02
C PHE A 338 12.95 -19.38 -15.73
N ILE A 339 12.79 -20.43 -16.55
CA ILE A 339 13.47 -21.72 -16.36
C ILE A 339 14.99 -21.61 -16.43
N GLU A 340 15.52 -20.66 -17.19
CA GLU A 340 16.97 -20.45 -17.30
C GLU A 340 17.54 -19.62 -16.14
N VAL A 341 16.69 -18.82 -15.50
CA VAL A 341 17.08 -17.91 -14.43
C VAL A 341 16.85 -18.55 -13.06
N TYR A 342 15.88 -19.46 -12.95
CA TYR A 342 15.52 -20.09 -11.69
C TYR A 342 16.70 -20.86 -11.07
N GLY A 343 17.05 -20.51 -9.83
CA GLY A 343 18.20 -21.08 -9.13
C GLY A 343 19.54 -20.38 -9.37
N THR A 344 19.57 -19.37 -10.24
CA THR A 344 20.76 -18.53 -10.44
C THR A 344 20.78 -17.33 -9.50
N ALA A 345 21.95 -16.73 -9.29
CA ALA A 345 22.08 -15.48 -8.55
C ALA A 345 21.66 -14.29 -9.42
N THR A 346 20.63 -13.57 -8.99
CA THR A 346 20.07 -12.41 -9.72
C THR A 346 20.15 -11.14 -8.87
N SER A 347 20.02 -9.99 -9.53
CA SER A 347 19.97 -8.67 -8.90
C SER A 347 18.85 -7.82 -9.48
N GLU A 348 18.49 -6.75 -8.77
CA GLU A 348 17.43 -5.82 -9.20
C GLU A 348 17.82 -4.95 -10.40
N GLY A 349 19.03 -5.07 -10.95
CA GLY A 349 19.58 -4.15 -11.95
C GLY A 349 18.73 -3.98 -13.22
N TYR A 350 17.95 -5.00 -13.59
CA TYR A 350 17.05 -4.95 -14.74
C TYR A 350 15.58 -4.68 -14.38
N ARG A 351 15.28 -4.26 -13.15
CA ARG A 351 13.90 -3.94 -12.76
C ARG A 351 13.37 -2.74 -13.58
N PRO A 352 12.11 -2.78 -14.04
CA PRO A 352 11.55 -1.70 -14.87
C PRO A 352 11.68 -0.29 -14.30
N SER A 353 11.58 -0.12 -12.97
CA SER A 353 11.66 1.18 -12.30
C SER A 353 13.08 1.73 -12.07
N LEU A 354 14.14 0.94 -12.31
CA LEU A 354 15.53 1.44 -12.25
C LEU A 354 16.04 2.01 -13.56
N LYS A 355 15.41 1.69 -14.69
CA LYS A 355 15.80 2.28 -15.96
C LYS A 355 15.53 3.79 -15.85
N ASP A 356 16.56 4.60 -16.08
CA ASP A 356 16.48 6.06 -16.01
C ASP A 356 15.20 6.57 -16.68
N SER A 357 14.59 7.59 -16.07
CA SER A 357 13.49 8.32 -16.70
C SER A 357 13.90 8.67 -18.13
N ARG A 358 13.12 8.22 -19.11
CA ARG A 358 13.32 8.61 -20.52
C ARG A 358 13.22 10.13 -20.71
N ALA A 359 12.63 10.85 -19.76
CA ALA A 359 12.53 12.30 -19.78
C ALA A 359 13.77 12.93 -19.12
N LYS A 360 14.66 13.48 -19.95
CA LYS A 360 15.79 14.31 -19.49
C LYS A 360 15.33 15.67 -18.93
N ASP A 361 14.11 16.09 -19.26
CA ASP A 361 13.50 17.35 -18.87
C ASP A 361 12.40 17.14 -17.80
N HIS A 362 12.22 18.13 -16.91
CA HIS A 362 11.17 18.11 -15.88
C HIS A 362 9.76 18.11 -16.50
N GLY A 363 9.63 18.61 -17.73
CA GLY A 363 8.43 18.47 -18.55
C GLY A 363 7.27 19.35 -18.07
N MET A 364 7.58 20.47 -17.42
CA MET A 364 6.65 21.52 -16.99
C MET A 364 6.81 22.75 -17.90
N PRO A 365 5.76 23.55 -18.16
CA PRO A 365 5.87 24.75 -19.00
C PRO A 365 6.59 25.93 -18.33
N PHE A 366 7.11 25.76 -17.11
CA PHE A 366 7.81 26.76 -16.32
C PHE A 366 8.88 26.09 -15.46
N SER A 367 9.88 26.85 -15.00
CA SER A 367 10.94 26.32 -14.14
C SER A 367 10.43 26.10 -12.70
N PRO A 368 10.62 24.91 -12.10
CA PRO A 368 10.22 24.65 -10.72
C PRO A 368 11.07 25.46 -9.73
N CYS A 369 10.43 26.01 -8.71
CA CYS A 369 11.07 26.74 -7.61
C CYS A 369 10.24 26.66 -6.32
N ALA A 370 10.75 27.24 -5.22
CA ALA A 370 10.04 27.26 -3.95
C ALA A 370 8.72 28.06 -4.03
N GLU A 371 8.75 29.20 -4.75
CA GLU A 371 7.63 30.12 -4.87
C GLU A 371 6.47 29.55 -5.70
N ASN A 372 6.74 28.57 -6.56
CA ASN A 372 5.72 27.88 -7.36
C ASN A 372 5.37 26.47 -6.85
N THR A 373 5.94 26.06 -5.70
CA THR A 373 5.55 24.83 -5.01
C THR A 373 4.19 25.04 -4.33
N ARG A 374 3.26 24.09 -4.50
CA ARG A 374 1.88 24.15 -3.99
C ARG A 374 1.53 23.05 -3.01
N GLY A 375 2.36 22.02 -2.96
CA GLY A 375 2.15 20.87 -2.10
C GLY A 375 3.18 19.79 -2.38
N VAL A 376 2.93 18.63 -1.80
CA VAL A 376 3.79 17.46 -1.91
C VAL A 376 2.94 16.23 -2.14
N VAL A 377 3.50 15.30 -2.92
CA VAL A 377 2.99 13.94 -3.06
C VAL A 377 4.10 12.95 -2.72
N ALA A 378 3.79 11.92 -1.95
CA ALA A 378 4.76 10.88 -1.63
C ALA A 378 4.84 9.87 -2.78
N CYS A 379 6.06 9.50 -3.18
CA CYS A 379 6.23 8.45 -4.18
C CYS A 379 5.89 7.07 -3.59
N LEU A 380 5.03 6.32 -4.29
CA LEU A 380 4.65 4.95 -3.98
C LEU A 380 5.80 3.95 -4.10
N ASP A 381 6.92 4.28 -4.74
CA ASP A 381 8.02 3.32 -4.91
C ASP A 381 9.17 3.61 -3.96
N CYS A 382 9.58 4.88 -3.79
CA CYS A 382 10.68 5.23 -2.88
C CYS A 382 10.23 5.87 -1.56
N GLY A 383 8.95 6.23 -1.40
CA GLY A 383 8.45 6.90 -0.19
C GLY A 383 8.84 8.38 -0.06
N LYS A 384 9.85 8.82 -0.83
CA LYS A 384 10.31 10.21 -0.83
C LYS A 384 9.18 11.19 -1.20
N PRO A 385 9.05 12.31 -0.47
CA PRO A 385 8.17 13.40 -0.87
C PRO A 385 8.68 14.08 -2.13
N ARG A 386 7.80 14.32 -3.11
CA ARG A 386 8.05 15.06 -4.34
C ARG A 386 7.20 16.32 -4.40
N THR A 387 7.76 17.41 -4.89
CA THR A 387 7.09 18.71 -4.91
C THR A 387 6.10 18.80 -6.07
N ILE A 388 4.92 19.34 -5.78
CA ILE A 388 3.89 19.65 -6.77
C ILE A 388 3.99 21.13 -7.08
N HIS A 389 4.07 21.48 -8.36
CA HIS A 389 4.25 22.85 -8.82
C HIS A 389 3.08 23.36 -9.66
N SER A 390 2.76 24.65 -9.53
CA SER A 390 1.85 25.39 -10.41
C SER A 390 2.35 26.81 -10.58
N GLN A 391 2.32 27.31 -11.81
CA GLN A 391 2.77 28.67 -12.13
C GLN A 391 1.98 29.74 -11.34
N ARG A 392 0.69 29.50 -11.11
CA ARG A 392 -0.21 30.41 -10.40
C ARG A 392 -0.58 29.84 -9.02
N ALA A 393 -1.09 30.69 -8.14
CA ALA A 393 -1.71 30.23 -6.90
C ALA A 393 -2.97 29.41 -7.21
N LEU A 394 -3.19 28.33 -6.47
CA LEU A 394 -4.39 27.49 -6.64
C LEU A 394 -5.61 28.15 -5.99
N THR A 395 -6.75 28.08 -6.68
CA THR A 395 -8.06 28.48 -6.12
C THR A 395 -8.51 27.51 -5.02
N ALA A 396 -9.54 27.88 -4.24
CA ALA A 396 -10.08 27.01 -3.19
C ALA A 396 -10.59 25.66 -3.76
N VAL A 397 -11.26 25.70 -4.91
CA VAL A 397 -11.73 24.51 -5.63
C VAL A 397 -10.56 23.64 -6.06
N GLN A 398 -9.55 24.23 -6.70
CA GLN A 398 -8.36 23.48 -7.16
C GLN A 398 -7.56 22.86 -6.00
N LYS A 399 -7.56 23.48 -4.82
CA LYS A 399 -6.96 22.89 -3.62
C LYS A 399 -7.74 21.66 -3.17
N LYS A 400 -9.07 21.73 -3.12
CA LYS A 400 -9.94 20.58 -2.81
C LYS A 400 -9.75 19.46 -3.83
N ASP A 401 -9.68 19.79 -5.13
CA ASP A 401 -9.41 18.82 -6.19
C ASP A 401 -8.02 18.18 -6.04
N LEU A 402 -7.01 18.97 -5.64
CA LEU A 402 -5.66 18.47 -5.45
C LEU A 402 -5.58 17.52 -4.26
N ASP A 403 -6.26 17.85 -3.17
CA ASP A 403 -6.30 16.98 -1.99
C ASP A 403 -7.07 15.69 -2.28
N SER A 404 -8.19 15.77 -2.99
CA SER A 404 -8.92 14.59 -3.49
C SER A 404 -8.03 13.73 -4.40
N LEU A 405 -7.28 14.35 -5.32
CA LEU A 405 -6.36 13.62 -6.20
C LEU A 405 -5.23 12.92 -5.44
N LYS A 406 -4.74 13.46 -4.32
CA LYS A 406 -3.75 12.79 -3.47
C LYS A 406 -4.31 11.56 -2.78
N GLU A 407 -5.60 11.57 -2.46
CA GLU A 407 -6.29 10.44 -1.83
C GLU A 407 -6.63 9.36 -2.87
N ASP A 408 -7.05 9.78 -4.07
CA ASP A 408 -7.56 8.87 -5.11
C ASP A 408 -6.48 8.34 -6.07
N SER A 409 -5.33 9.02 -6.19
CA SER A 409 -4.31 8.69 -7.18
C SER A 409 -2.93 8.47 -6.57
N MET A 410 -2.33 7.34 -6.93
CA MET A 410 -0.98 6.99 -6.51
C MET A 410 0.07 7.58 -7.44
N TYR A 411 1.11 8.18 -6.85
CA TYR A 411 2.22 8.77 -7.60
C TYR A 411 3.47 7.89 -7.58
N THR A 412 4.17 7.78 -8.70
CA THR A 412 5.51 7.16 -8.79
C THR A 412 6.49 8.11 -9.48
N CYS A 413 7.76 8.16 -9.06
CA CYS A 413 8.75 9.07 -9.64
C CYS A 413 8.81 8.94 -11.17
N GLY A 414 8.82 10.09 -11.86
CA GLY A 414 8.98 10.16 -13.31
C GLY A 414 7.70 9.95 -14.11
N VAL A 415 6.60 9.52 -13.48
CA VAL A 415 5.32 9.36 -14.17
C VAL A 415 4.58 10.69 -14.26
N CYS A 416 3.72 10.80 -15.27
CA CYS A 416 2.74 11.87 -15.29
C CYS A 416 1.62 11.53 -14.30
N TRP A 417 1.55 12.26 -13.20
CA TRP A 417 0.67 11.92 -12.07
C TRP A 417 -0.80 12.27 -12.33
N VAL A 418 -1.05 13.42 -12.95
CA VAL A 418 -2.42 13.93 -13.13
C VAL A 418 -3.05 13.26 -14.36
N PRO A 419 -4.21 12.60 -14.23
CA PRO A 419 -4.90 11.95 -15.35
C PRO A 419 -5.30 12.93 -16.45
N GLU A 420 -5.34 12.49 -17.70
CA GLU A 420 -5.61 13.35 -18.88
C GLU A 420 -6.93 14.14 -18.77
N ASN A 421 -7.98 13.52 -18.23
CA ASN A 421 -9.30 14.14 -18.12
C ASN A 421 -9.50 14.93 -16.81
N HIS A 422 -8.46 15.10 -16.00
CA HIS A 422 -8.59 15.76 -14.69
C HIS A 422 -8.47 17.29 -14.81
N PRO A 423 -9.27 18.09 -14.08
CA PRO A 423 -9.23 19.56 -14.15
C PRO A 423 -7.84 20.18 -13.86
N LEU A 424 -7.02 19.47 -13.07
CA LEU A 424 -5.66 19.91 -12.73
C LEU A 424 -4.58 19.51 -13.75
N ARG A 425 -4.92 18.82 -14.84
CA ARG A 425 -3.97 18.21 -15.79
C ARG A 425 -2.91 19.17 -16.32
N GLU A 426 -3.32 20.40 -16.59
CA GLU A 426 -2.46 21.46 -17.14
C GLU A 426 -2.10 22.53 -16.09
N ILE A 427 -2.47 22.31 -14.83
CA ILE A 427 -2.30 23.28 -13.74
C ILE A 427 -1.23 22.81 -12.75
N CYS A 428 -1.33 21.55 -12.32
CA CYS A 428 -0.44 20.96 -11.32
C CYS A 428 0.50 19.96 -11.96
N TYR A 429 1.80 20.09 -11.67
CA TYR A 429 2.84 19.26 -12.24
C TYR A 429 3.75 18.68 -11.16
N VAL A 430 4.23 17.47 -11.40
CA VAL A 430 5.36 16.87 -10.66
C VAL A 430 6.44 16.56 -11.69
N SER A 431 7.71 16.74 -11.32
CA SER A 431 8.82 16.63 -12.27
C SER A 431 8.92 15.23 -12.86
N ARG A 432 8.89 15.13 -14.19
CA ARG A 432 9.08 13.86 -14.93
C ARG A 432 10.54 13.43 -15.01
N ALA A 433 11.48 14.30 -14.65
CA ALA A 433 12.90 13.99 -14.56
C ALA A 433 13.28 13.26 -13.25
N LEU A 434 12.31 12.95 -12.39
CA LEU A 434 12.54 12.26 -11.13
C LEU A 434 12.69 10.75 -11.35
N SER A 435 13.63 10.16 -10.61
CA SER A 435 13.71 8.72 -10.39
C SER A 435 13.68 8.44 -8.88
N CYS A 436 13.38 7.20 -8.50
CA CYS A 436 13.37 6.76 -7.12
C CYS A 436 14.74 6.93 -6.42
N ASP A 437 15.83 6.90 -7.19
CA ASP A 437 17.18 7.05 -6.67
C ASP A 437 17.57 8.51 -6.43
N ARG A 438 16.94 9.47 -7.12
CA ARG A 438 17.21 10.90 -6.87
C ARG A 438 16.83 11.30 -5.44
N PRO A 439 17.63 12.16 -4.79
CA PRO A 439 17.30 12.72 -3.47
C PRO A 439 16.00 13.53 -3.52
N VAL A 440 15.46 13.87 -2.36
CA VAL A 440 14.32 14.81 -2.22
C VAL A 440 14.69 16.13 -2.88
N GLU A 441 13.73 16.79 -3.54
CA GLU A 441 14.00 18.00 -4.31
C GLU A 441 14.38 19.18 -3.39
N GLN A 442 15.33 20.02 -3.81
CA GLN A 442 15.76 21.21 -3.04
C GLN A 442 14.61 22.12 -2.67
N TYR A 443 13.65 22.29 -3.59
CA TYR A 443 12.47 23.13 -3.40
C TYR A 443 11.59 22.68 -2.24
N TYR A 444 11.60 21.39 -1.87
CA TYR A 444 10.91 20.88 -0.67
C TYR A 444 11.41 21.60 0.58
N TYR A 445 12.74 21.67 0.73
CA TYR A 445 13.40 22.27 1.89
C TYR A 445 13.29 23.79 1.87
N SER A 446 13.48 24.42 0.71
CA SER A 446 13.34 25.87 0.55
C SER A 446 11.91 26.32 0.88
N THR A 447 10.89 25.56 0.42
CA THR A 447 9.48 25.85 0.74
C THR A 447 9.21 25.68 2.22
N ARG A 448 9.65 24.57 2.82
CA ARG A 448 9.46 24.28 4.25
C ARG A 448 10.11 25.35 5.15
N LEU A 449 11.30 25.83 4.79
CA LEU A 449 12.01 26.86 5.53
C LEU A 449 11.20 28.17 5.57
N LYS A 450 10.66 28.59 4.42
CA LYS A 450 9.83 29.79 4.27
C LYS A 450 8.38 29.62 4.78
N ALA A 451 7.96 28.40 5.10
CA ALA A 451 6.57 28.12 5.40
C ALA A 451 6.16 28.53 6.84
N PRO A 452 4.91 29.00 7.05
CA PRO A 452 4.34 29.17 8.38
C PRO A 452 4.32 27.86 9.17
N ALA A 453 4.22 27.93 10.50
CA ALA A 453 4.22 26.75 11.38
C ALA A 453 3.17 25.70 10.98
N ALA A 454 1.97 26.12 10.59
CA ALA A 454 0.89 25.24 10.13
C ALA A 454 1.27 24.43 8.87
N LEU A 455 2.01 25.01 7.93
CA LEU A 455 2.44 24.34 6.71
C LEU A 455 3.67 23.44 6.94
N ARG A 456 4.50 23.77 7.94
CA ARG A 456 5.63 22.90 8.38
C ARG A 456 5.16 21.59 9.01
N ALA A 457 3.93 21.54 9.52
CA ALA A 457 3.30 20.30 9.98
C ALA A 457 2.90 19.38 8.81
N ILE A 458 2.59 19.96 7.64
CA ILE A 458 2.21 19.22 6.42
C ILE A 458 3.45 18.78 5.63
N LEU A 459 4.56 19.52 5.78
CA LEU A 459 5.87 19.20 5.20
C LEU A 459 6.79 18.68 6.31
N PRO A 460 6.73 17.38 6.68
CA PRO A 460 7.58 16.84 7.73
C PRO A 460 9.06 17.07 7.41
N LEU A 461 9.89 17.21 8.43
CA LEU A 461 11.32 17.24 8.18
C LEU A 461 11.74 15.84 7.73
N VAL A 462 12.42 15.73 6.59
CA VAL A 462 12.86 14.43 6.07
C VAL A 462 14.32 14.50 5.63
N CYS A 463 15.01 13.37 5.70
CA CYS A 463 16.36 13.20 5.16
C CYS A 463 16.40 13.47 3.64
N TRP A 464 17.37 14.28 3.20
CA TRP A 464 17.64 14.61 1.79
C TRP A 464 17.74 13.38 0.91
N GLN A 465 18.52 12.40 1.35
CA GLN A 465 18.89 11.27 0.51
C GLN A 465 17.80 10.19 0.45
N CYS A 466 17.20 9.84 1.58
CA CYS A 466 16.28 8.71 1.67
C CYS A 466 14.82 9.10 1.88
N GLY A 467 14.51 10.35 2.25
CA GLY A 467 13.15 10.82 2.53
C GLY A 467 12.55 10.29 3.84
N ALA A 468 13.33 9.63 4.71
CA ALA A 468 12.86 9.21 6.02
C ALA A 468 12.59 10.43 6.91
N GLU A 469 11.53 10.38 7.70
CA GLU A 469 11.16 11.44 8.63
C GLU A 469 12.23 11.62 9.71
N GLU A 470 12.61 12.87 9.93
CA GLU A 470 13.61 13.30 10.91
C GLU A 470 12.92 14.05 12.04
N THR A 471 13.18 13.61 13.26
CA THR A 471 12.59 14.20 14.46
C THR A 471 13.45 15.32 15.06
N LEU A 472 14.72 15.41 14.65
CA LEU A 472 15.64 16.40 15.17
C LEU A 472 15.46 17.74 14.43
N PRO A 473 15.19 18.85 15.14
CA PRO A 473 15.00 20.14 14.50
C PRO A 473 16.29 20.66 13.86
N ILE A 474 16.15 21.43 12.78
CA ILE A 474 17.28 22.15 12.17
C ILE A 474 17.72 23.26 13.14
N PRO A 475 19.02 23.39 13.46
CA PRO A 475 19.52 24.48 14.31
C PRO A 475 19.14 25.87 13.78
N VAL A 476 18.71 26.76 14.66
CA VAL A 476 18.20 28.10 14.31
C VAL A 476 19.27 28.94 13.62
N GLU A 477 20.52 28.82 14.06
CA GLU A 477 21.65 29.55 13.49
C GLU A 477 21.86 29.19 12.02
N LYS A 478 21.68 27.91 11.67
CA LYS A 478 21.78 27.43 10.29
C LYS A 478 20.63 27.92 9.41
N MET A 479 19.42 28.00 9.97
CA MET A 479 18.26 28.54 9.24
C MET A 479 18.39 30.03 8.92
N GLN A 480 19.12 30.80 9.73
CA GLN A 480 19.38 32.22 9.51
C GLN A 480 20.52 32.47 8.51
N GLN A 481 21.48 31.54 8.41
CA GLN A 481 22.67 31.69 7.57
C GLN A 481 22.47 31.24 6.12
N PHE A 482 21.52 30.34 5.84
CA PHE A 482 21.42 29.66 4.54
C PHE A 482 20.01 29.73 3.94
N GLN A 483 19.94 29.90 2.62
CA GLN A 483 18.67 29.91 1.87
C GLN A 483 17.97 28.55 1.85
N THR A 484 18.71 27.46 2.05
CA THR A 484 18.17 26.10 2.11
C THR A 484 19.05 25.25 3.01
N VAL A 485 18.44 24.43 3.87
CA VAL A 485 19.13 23.49 4.75
C VAL A 485 18.42 22.14 4.64
N HIS A 486 19.17 21.09 4.32
CA HIS A 486 18.64 19.74 4.21
C HIS A 486 19.39 18.78 5.16
N PRO A 487 18.68 17.99 6.00
CA PRO A 487 19.30 17.04 6.89
C PRO A 487 19.66 15.75 6.14
N GLU A 488 20.71 15.06 6.57
CA GLU A 488 21.09 13.74 6.06
C GLU A 488 21.23 12.73 7.20
N CYS A 489 20.55 11.59 7.06
CA CYS A 489 20.64 10.49 8.01
C CYS A 489 21.91 9.65 7.73
N GLN A 490 22.53 9.10 8.77
CA GLN A 490 23.74 8.26 8.64
C GLN A 490 23.52 6.96 7.85
N VAL A 491 22.26 6.54 7.61
CA VAL A 491 21.92 5.35 6.82
C VAL A 491 22.28 5.50 5.33
N GLY A 492 22.42 6.75 4.84
CA GLY A 492 22.78 7.07 3.45
C GLY A 492 24.29 7.21 3.19
N PHE A 493 25.13 7.15 4.23
CA PHE A 493 26.58 7.29 4.13
C PHE A 493 27.23 5.98 3.62
N LYS A 494 26.96 5.61 2.36
CA LYS A 494 27.82 4.69 1.62
C LYS A 494 28.30 5.38 0.35
N SER A 495 29.63 5.56 0.31
CA SER A 495 30.47 6.07 -0.78
C SER A 495 30.19 7.50 -1.25
N LEU A 496 30.99 8.46 -0.76
CA LEU A 496 31.76 9.45 -1.52
C LEU A 496 32.30 10.48 -0.50
N PHE A 497 33.61 10.77 -0.56
CA PHE A 497 34.40 11.67 0.29
C PHE A 497 34.95 11.10 1.61
N THR A 498 36.22 10.69 1.55
CA THR A 498 37.17 10.84 2.66
C THR A 498 37.42 12.33 2.86
N CYS A 499 36.84 12.93 3.90
CA CYS A 499 37.36 14.20 4.41
C CYS A 499 38.17 13.88 5.66
N ALA A 500 39.49 14.01 5.53
CA ALA A 500 40.39 14.05 6.66
C ALA A 500 40.08 15.30 7.50
N ASP A 501 40.32 15.19 8.82
CA ASP A 501 40.21 16.23 9.84
C ASP A 501 38.80 16.57 10.34
N LEU A 502 38.40 15.94 11.45
CA LEU A 502 38.27 16.63 12.74
C LEU A 502 37.82 15.67 13.84
N SER A 503 38.60 15.67 14.91
CA SER A 503 38.34 15.06 16.21
C SER A 503 36.99 15.49 16.78
N CYS A 504 36.05 14.55 16.93
CA CYS A 504 34.89 14.76 17.78
C CYS A 504 34.25 13.43 18.20
N THR A 505 34.58 13.01 19.42
CA THR A 505 33.83 12.05 20.22
C THR A 505 32.35 12.46 20.40
N MET A 506 31.52 11.48 20.75
CA MET A 506 30.09 11.54 21.16
C MET A 506 29.00 11.39 20.09
N SER A 507 28.16 10.38 20.35
CA SER A 507 26.70 10.28 20.22
C SER A 507 25.99 11.08 19.12
N VAL A 508 25.38 10.35 18.18
CA VAL A 508 24.29 10.79 17.27
C VAL A 508 24.49 12.21 16.73
N LYS A 509 25.56 12.43 15.95
CA LYS A 509 25.77 13.68 15.22
C LYS A 509 25.09 13.61 13.85
N ILE A 510 24.07 14.46 13.69
CA ILE A 510 23.52 14.92 12.41
C ILE A 510 24.71 15.41 11.57
N LEU A 511 24.97 14.78 10.42
CA LEU A 511 25.80 15.39 9.39
C LEU A 511 24.88 16.32 8.59
N LEU A 512 24.85 17.60 8.97
CA LEU A 512 24.28 18.65 8.12
C LEU A 512 25.25 18.84 6.95
N CYS A 513 25.09 18.07 5.88
CA CYS A 513 25.80 18.36 4.64
C CYS A 513 25.14 19.60 4.02
N VAL A 514 25.82 20.75 4.08
CA VAL A 514 25.31 22.01 3.54
C VAL A 514 25.84 22.15 2.12
N HIS A 515 25.01 21.90 1.10
CA HIS A 515 25.33 22.34 -0.26
C HIS A 515 25.09 23.85 -0.38
N THR A 516 26.15 24.61 -0.69
CA THR A 516 26.21 26.06 -0.57
C THR A 516 25.72 26.77 -1.83
N GLN A 517 24.68 27.60 -1.68
CA GLN A 517 24.53 28.81 -2.49
C GLN A 517 24.40 29.99 -1.52
N PRO A 518 25.44 30.84 -1.36
CA PRO A 518 25.33 32.05 -0.56
C PRO A 518 24.33 33.03 -1.20
N TYR A 519 23.71 33.86 -0.36
CA TYR A 519 22.90 34.99 -0.83
C TYR A 519 23.74 35.84 -1.78
N LYS A 520 23.31 35.95 -3.05
CA LYS A 520 23.75 37.07 -3.89
C LYS A 520 22.92 38.28 -3.45
N PHE A 521 23.60 39.27 -2.88
CA PHE A 521 23.04 40.60 -2.62
C PHE A 521 22.67 41.30 -3.93
#